data_AF-A0A3Q2QBA2-F1
#
_entry.id   AF-A0A3Q2QBA2-F1
#
_cell.length_a   1.000
_cell.length_b   1.000
_cell.length_c   1.000
_cell.angle_alpha   90.00
_cell.angle_beta   90.00
_cell.angle_gamma   90.00
#
_symmetry.space_group_name_H-M   'P 1'
#
loop_
_entity.id
_entity.type
_entity.pdbx_description
1 polymer ?
#
loop_
_entity_poly.entity_id
_entity_poly.type
_entity_poly.pdbx_seq_one_letter_code
_entity_poly.pdbx_strand_id
1 'polypeptide(L)'
;LASNFNMMLNRELSHLSEMSRSGNQVSEYISSTFMDKQNEVEIPSPTLKDKSMSHISGVRKLSHSSSLSSASMPRFGVNTDHEEELAKELEDLNKWSFNIFRVAEFSNNRPLSCIMYAIFQERELLKTFRIPVDTFVTYVMTLEDHYHGNVAYHNSLHAADVAQSTHVLLSTPALDAVFTDLEILAALFAAAIHDVDHPGVSNQFLINTNSELALMYNDESVLENHHLAVGFKLLHQENCDIFQNLTKRQRQSLRKLVIDMVLATDMSKHMTLMADLKTMVETKKVTSSGVLLLDHYTERLQVLKNMVHCADLSNPTKPLPLYRQWTERIMEEFFRQGDRERERGMEISAMCDKHTASVEKSQVGFIDYIVHPLWETWADLVHPDAQEILDTLEENREWYLNTMPQSPSPPPDRHLQHDRFQFELTLDELEYNNHNNMYRRKNGEEDKAPKKNAV
;
A
#
# COMPACT_ATOMS: atom_id res chain seq x y z
N LEU A 1 -14.08 16.33 -8.13
CA LEU A 1 -12.90 15.64 -8.73
C LEU A 1 -13.00 14.13 -8.56
N ALA A 2 -13.20 13.59 -7.35
CA ALA A 2 -13.37 12.14 -7.12
C ALA A 2 -14.43 11.46 -8.02
N SER A 3 -15.63 12.06 -8.19
CA SER A 3 -16.65 11.52 -9.10
C SER A 3 -16.20 11.44 -10.58
N ASN A 4 -15.33 12.34 -11.03
CA ASN A 4 -14.78 12.30 -12.39
C ASN A 4 -13.70 11.22 -12.51
N PHE A 5 -12.88 11.04 -11.47
CA PHE A 5 -11.90 9.95 -11.39
C PHE A 5 -12.58 8.58 -11.43
N ASN A 6 -13.63 8.38 -10.63
CA ASN A 6 -14.41 7.14 -10.65
C ASN A 6 -14.99 6.86 -12.04
N MET A 7 -15.47 7.88 -12.74
CA MET A 7 -15.99 7.72 -14.11
C MET A 7 -14.90 7.36 -15.13
N MET A 8 -13.73 8.01 -15.04
CA MET A 8 -12.58 7.69 -15.91
C MET A 8 -12.06 6.28 -15.65
N LEU A 9 -11.86 5.91 -14.38
CA LEU A 9 -11.42 4.59 -13.98
C LEU A 9 -12.44 3.52 -14.41
N ASN A 10 -13.75 3.75 -14.20
CA ASN A 10 -14.79 2.82 -14.68
C ASN A 10 -14.69 2.57 -16.19
N ARG A 11 -14.39 3.59 -16.99
CA ARG A 11 -14.22 3.44 -18.44
C ARG A 11 -13.00 2.60 -18.78
N GLU A 12 -11.89 2.82 -18.09
CA GLU A 12 -10.65 2.07 -18.28
C GLU A 12 -10.78 0.62 -17.82
N LEU A 13 -11.42 0.39 -16.66
CA LEU A 13 -11.73 -0.93 -16.12
C LEU A 13 -12.72 -1.71 -17.00
N SER A 14 -13.68 -1.04 -17.64
CA SER A 14 -14.57 -1.66 -18.62
C SER A 14 -13.78 -2.14 -19.85
N HIS A 15 -12.90 -1.30 -20.38
CA HIS A 15 -12.03 -1.69 -21.50
C HIS A 15 -11.11 -2.86 -21.11
N LEU A 16 -10.48 -2.83 -19.93
CA LEU A 16 -9.66 -3.94 -19.41
C LEU A 16 -10.46 -5.24 -19.31
N SER A 17 -11.71 -5.16 -18.85
CA SER A 17 -12.61 -6.31 -18.71
C SER A 17 -12.91 -6.98 -20.05
N GLU A 18 -13.10 -6.20 -21.11
CA GLU A 18 -13.38 -6.71 -22.45
C GLU A 18 -12.16 -7.35 -23.13
N MET A 19 -10.93 -6.97 -22.75
CA MET A 19 -9.71 -7.45 -23.39
C MET A 19 -9.44 -8.95 -23.16
N SER A 20 -9.89 -9.52 -22.04
CA SER A 20 -9.60 -10.92 -21.69
C SER A 20 -10.26 -11.34 -20.36
N ARG A 21 -10.43 -12.65 -20.14
CA ARG A 21 -10.92 -13.20 -18.86
C ARG A 21 -10.11 -12.73 -17.65
N SER A 22 -8.79 -12.74 -17.75
CA SER A 22 -7.93 -12.26 -16.65
C SER A 22 -7.95 -10.74 -16.50
N GLY A 23 -8.22 -9.98 -17.57
CA GLY A 23 -8.49 -8.54 -17.48
C GLY A 23 -9.80 -8.25 -16.74
N ASN A 24 -10.84 -9.05 -16.98
CA ASN A 24 -12.11 -8.99 -16.24
C ASN A 24 -11.92 -9.30 -14.74
N GLN A 25 -11.15 -10.32 -14.37
CA GLN A 25 -10.84 -10.60 -12.96
C GLN A 25 -10.13 -9.43 -12.25
N VAL A 26 -9.16 -8.80 -12.91
CA VAL A 26 -8.47 -7.61 -12.37
C VAL A 26 -9.44 -6.44 -12.23
N SER A 27 -10.29 -6.22 -13.23
CA SER A 27 -11.30 -5.16 -13.23
C SER A 27 -12.31 -5.31 -12.09
N GLU A 28 -12.82 -6.54 -11.86
CA GLU A 28 -13.73 -6.85 -10.75
C GLU A 28 -13.07 -6.68 -9.39
N TYR A 29 -11.81 -7.12 -9.24
CA TYR A 29 -11.04 -6.91 -8.02
C TYR A 29 -10.87 -5.41 -7.70
N ILE A 30 -10.45 -4.62 -8.69
CA ILE A 30 -10.27 -3.18 -8.48
C ILE A 30 -11.58 -2.49 -8.11
N SER A 31 -12.66 -2.82 -8.83
CA SER A 31 -13.98 -2.22 -8.61
C SER A 31 -14.58 -2.60 -7.25
N SER A 32 -14.31 -3.81 -6.76
CA SER A 32 -14.81 -4.27 -5.46
C SER A 32 -13.97 -3.80 -4.27
N THR A 33 -12.69 -3.49 -4.49
CA THR A 33 -11.74 -3.17 -3.40
C THR A 33 -11.45 -1.68 -3.29
N PHE A 34 -11.32 -0.95 -4.41
CA PHE A 34 -10.83 0.44 -4.43
C PHE A 34 -11.89 1.49 -4.76
N MET A 35 -13.13 1.06 -5.02
CA MET A 35 -14.24 1.95 -5.35
C MET A 35 -15.32 1.84 -4.28
N ASP A 36 -15.71 3.01 -3.76
CA ASP A 36 -16.82 3.12 -2.82
C ASP A 36 -18.13 2.70 -3.50
N LYS A 37 -18.69 1.56 -3.08
CA LYS A 37 -20.02 1.16 -3.51
C LYS A 37 -21.02 1.90 -2.64
N GLN A 38 -21.72 2.89 -3.22
CA GLN A 38 -22.99 3.33 -2.65
C GLN A 38 -23.94 2.14 -2.75
N ASN A 39 -24.05 1.35 -1.67
CA ASN A 39 -24.97 0.22 -1.62
C ASN A 39 -26.39 0.72 -1.88
N GLU A 40 -26.98 0.33 -3.01
CA GLU A 40 -28.44 0.31 -3.14
C GLU A 40 -28.94 -0.74 -2.14
N VAL A 41 -29.68 -0.26 -1.14
CA VAL A 41 -30.14 -1.05 0.01
C VAL A 41 -31.20 -2.06 -0.46
N GLU A 42 -30.83 -3.32 -0.65
CA GLU A 42 -31.79 -4.41 -0.53
C GLU A 42 -31.95 -4.78 0.94
N ILE A 43 -33.12 -4.48 1.50
CA ILE A 43 -33.47 -4.70 2.91
C ILE A 43 -33.67 -6.21 3.17
N PRO A 44 -32.84 -6.88 3.98
CA PRO A 44 -33.18 -8.22 4.45
C PRO A 44 -34.14 -8.13 5.65
N SER A 45 -35.07 -9.08 5.74
CA SER A 45 -36.07 -9.16 6.82
C SER A 45 -35.43 -9.50 8.18
N PRO A 46 -35.92 -8.94 9.30
CA PRO A 46 -35.25 -9.08 10.59
C PRO A 46 -35.59 -10.39 11.28
N THR A 47 -34.55 -11.12 11.73
CA THR A 47 -34.64 -12.01 12.89
C THR A 47 -33.69 -11.51 13.96
N LEU A 48 -34.24 -10.78 14.94
CA LEU A 48 -33.52 -10.29 16.11
C LEU A 48 -33.35 -11.41 17.14
N LYS A 49 -32.13 -11.59 17.63
CA LYS A 49 -31.86 -12.13 18.97
C LYS A 49 -31.00 -11.13 19.73
N ASP A 50 -31.56 -10.62 20.82
CA ASP A 50 -30.96 -9.67 21.74
C ASP A 50 -29.72 -10.27 22.42
N LYS A 51 -28.58 -9.57 22.32
CA LYS A 51 -27.44 -9.70 23.24
C LYS A 51 -26.81 -8.34 23.51
N SER A 52 -26.47 -8.12 24.78
CA SER A 52 -25.85 -6.90 25.29
C SER A 52 -24.46 -6.67 24.68
N MET A 53 -24.31 -5.54 23.98
CA MET A 53 -23.09 -5.07 23.32
C MET A 53 -22.29 -4.19 24.29
N SER A 54 -21.36 -4.76 25.05
CA SER A 54 -20.40 -3.97 25.86
C SER A 54 -18.98 -4.53 25.93
N HIS A 55 -18.63 -5.49 25.06
CA HIS A 55 -17.29 -6.08 25.02
C HIS A 55 -16.72 -6.05 23.61
N ILE A 56 -15.56 -5.40 23.43
CA ILE A 56 -14.74 -5.53 22.22
C ILE A 56 -14.14 -6.95 22.25
N SER A 57 -14.69 -7.85 21.46
CA SER A 57 -14.18 -9.21 21.24
C SER A 57 -12.93 -9.15 20.36
N GLY A 58 -11.76 -8.99 20.98
CA GLY A 58 -10.48 -8.93 20.26
C GLY A 58 -9.29 -8.75 21.20
N VAL A 59 -9.50 -8.04 22.32
CA VAL A 59 -8.45 -7.86 23.33
C VAL A 59 -8.39 -9.08 24.24
N ARG A 60 -7.49 -10.01 23.91
CA ARG A 60 -7.19 -11.17 24.76
C ARG A 60 -6.29 -10.68 25.89
N LYS A 61 -6.61 -11.04 27.13
CA LYS A 61 -5.72 -10.79 28.27
C LYS A 61 -4.55 -11.77 28.16
N LEU A 62 -3.52 -11.36 27.43
CA LEU A 62 -2.29 -12.13 27.31
C LEU A 62 -1.59 -12.11 28.68
N SER A 63 -1.36 -13.29 29.25
CA SER A 63 -0.51 -13.41 30.43
C SER A 63 0.94 -13.29 29.97
N HIS A 64 1.50 -12.10 30.07
CA HIS A 64 2.94 -11.93 29.88
C HIS A 64 3.67 -12.69 30.99
N SER A 65 4.28 -13.83 30.66
CA SER A 65 5.19 -14.54 31.56
C SER A 65 6.57 -13.88 31.56
N SER A 66 6.61 -12.59 31.83
CA SER A 66 7.81 -11.87 32.24
C SER A 66 7.42 -10.42 32.46
N SER A 67 7.11 -10.08 33.71
CA SER A 67 7.69 -8.86 34.25
C SER A 67 9.16 -8.90 33.84
N LEU A 68 9.59 -8.01 32.95
CA LEU A 68 11.00 -7.75 32.72
C LEU A 68 11.55 -7.33 34.09
N SER A 69 12.00 -8.34 34.85
CA SER A 69 12.78 -8.13 36.07
C SER A 69 13.92 -7.20 35.70
N SER A 70 14.42 -6.41 36.64
CA SER A 70 15.47 -5.38 36.52
C SER A 70 16.80 -5.78 35.83
N ALA A 71 16.86 -6.91 35.13
CA ALA A 71 17.80 -7.19 34.06
C ALA A 71 17.74 -6.08 32.99
N SER A 72 18.91 -5.72 32.47
CA SER A 72 19.10 -4.66 31.48
C SER A 72 18.10 -4.75 30.33
N MET A 73 17.49 -3.60 29.98
CA MET A 73 16.64 -3.51 28.79
C MET A 73 17.39 -4.01 27.55
N PRO A 74 16.75 -4.83 26.68
CA PRO A 74 17.41 -5.34 25.50
C PRO A 74 17.84 -4.20 24.57
N ARG A 75 19.00 -4.33 23.93
CA ARG A 75 19.61 -3.27 23.10
C ARG A 75 18.67 -2.75 22.01
N PHE A 76 17.88 -3.64 21.40
CA PHE A 76 16.96 -3.34 20.30
C PHE A 76 15.48 -3.45 20.68
N GLY A 77 15.16 -3.40 21.98
CA GLY A 77 13.80 -3.58 22.47
C GLY A 77 13.27 -5.02 22.38
N VAL A 78 14.06 -5.96 21.85
CA VAL A 78 13.76 -7.39 21.74
C VAL A 78 14.94 -8.22 22.23
N ASN A 79 14.66 -9.41 22.79
CA ASN A 79 15.71 -10.38 23.15
C ASN A 79 16.06 -11.25 21.93
N THR A 80 17.34 -11.33 21.58
CA THR A 80 17.83 -12.18 20.49
C THR A 80 19.30 -12.55 20.70
N ASP A 81 19.70 -13.73 20.21
CA ASP A 81 21.11 -14.14 20.16
C ASP A 81 21.82 -13.57 18.90
N HIS A 82 21.07 -12.93 17.99
CA HIS A 82 21.55 -12.36 16.72
C HIS A 82 21.69 -10.83 16.77
N GLU A 83 22.17 -10.28 17.90
CA GLU A 83 22.26 -8.82 18.09
C GLU A 83 23.15 -8.13 17.04
N GLU A 84 24.24 -8.77 16.60
CA GLU A 84 25.18 -8.18 15.64
C GLU A 84 24.62 -8.15 14.22
N GLU A 85 23.97 -9.24 13.78
CA GLU A 85 23.27 -9.28 12.51
C GLU A 85 22.11 -8.30 12.48
N LEU A 86 21.34 -8.21 13.58
CA LEU A 86 20.26 -7.24 13.71
C LEU A 86 20.79 -5.80 13.68
N ALA A 87 21.92 -5.52 14.35
CA ALA A 87 22.56 -4.21 14.31
C ALA A 87 22.92 -3.80 12.87
N LYS A 88 23.47 -4.74 12.09
CA LYS A 88 23.86 -4.52 10.70
C LYS A 88 22.65 -4.21 9.81
N GLU A 89 21.56 -4.95 9.94
CA GLU A 89 20.35 -4.66 9.16
C GLU A 89 19.78 -3.27 9.52
N LEU A 90 19.82 -2.89 10.80
CA LEU A 90 19.34 -1.59 11.28
C LEU A 90 20.20 -0.38 10.83
N GLU A 91 21.40 -0.58 10.28
CA GLU A 91 22.16 0.50 9.62
C GLU A 91 21.40 1.10 8.42
N ASP A 92 20.54 0.30 7.80
CA ASP A 92 19.72 0.69 6.65
C ASP A 92 18.33 1.22 7.06
N LEU A 93 18.07 1.45 8.36
CA LEU A 93 16.75 1.86 8.88
C LEU A 93 16.13 3.05 8.13
N ASN A 94 16.97 3.98 7.68
CA ASN A 94 16.56 5.22 7.02
C ASN A 94 16.48 5.08 5.48
N LYS A 95 16.61 3.87 4.93
CA LYS A 95 16.62 3.60 3.47
C LYS A 95 15.34 2.92 3.01
N TRP A 96 14.93 3.20 1.77
CA TRP A 96 13.76 2.57 1.15
C TRP A 96 13.96 1.08 0.84
N SER A 97 15.21 0.66 0.58
CA SER A 97 15.58 -0.72 0.30
C SER A 97 15.67 -1.62 1.55
N PHE A 98 15.19 -1.15 2.69
CA PHE A 98 15.30 -1.84 3.98
C PHE A 98 14.66 -3.24 3.96
N ASN A 99 15.39 -4.23 4.46
CA ASN A 99 14.94 -5.62 4.42
C ASN A 99 14.27 -6.05 5.73
N ILE A 100 12.96 -5.79 5.82
CA ILE A 100 12.18 -6.13 7.01
C ILE A 100 12.11 -7.64 7.30
N PHE A 101 12.26 -8.50 6.28
CA PHE A 101 12.27 -9.95 6.48
C PHE A 101 13.49 -10.42 7.28
N ARG A 102 14.66 -9.80 7.08
CA ARG A 102 15.87 -10.09 7.86
C ARG A 102 15.73 -9.66 9.31
N VAL A 103 15.10 -8.50 9.53
CA VAL A 103 14.79 -8.05 10.89
C VAL A 103 13.90 -9.08 11.60
N ALA A 104 12.87 -9.62 10.92
CA ALA A 104 12.03 -10.66 11.51
C ALA A 104 12.83 -11.93 11.86
N GLU A 105 13.72 -12.37 10.97
CA GLU A 105 14.63 -13.50 11.21
C GLU A 105 15.50 -13.28 12.46
N PHE A 106 16.16 -12.13 12.57
CA PHE A 106 17.10 -11.84 13.65
C PHE A 106 16.47 -11.31 14.94
N SER A 107 15.19 -10.95 14.94
CA SER A 107 14.47 -10.44 16.12
C SER A 107 13.60 -11.49 16.82
N ASN A 108 13.78 -12.79 16.53
CA ASN A 108 12.90 -13.86 17.00
C ASN A 108 11.43 -13.64 16.57
N ASN A 109 11.24 -13.24 15.32
CA ASN A 109 9.93 -12.93 14.73
C ASN A 109 9.19 -11.82 15.51
N ARG A 110 9.92 -10.78 15.94
CA ARG A 110 9.41 -9.55 16.54
C ARG A 110 9.76 -8.30 15.73
N PRO A 111 9.51 -8.28 14.40
CA PRO A 111 9.91 -7.17 13.55
C PRO A 111 9.24 -5.85 13.97
N LEU A 112 7.97 -5.85 14.36
CA LEU A 112 7.26 -4.61 14.70
C LEU A 112 7.83 -3.99 15.98
N SER A 113 8.03 -4.79 17.03
CA SER A 113 8.62 -4.30 18.28
C SER A 113 10.02 -3.74 18.06
N CYS A 114 10.86 -4.45 17.29
CA CYS A 114 12.22 -4.05 17.00
C CYS A 114 12.28 -2.72 16.21
N ILE A 115 11.51 -2.62 15.12
CA ILE A 115 11.50 -1.44 14.25
C ILE A 115 10.91 -0.23 14.94
N MET A 116 9.81 -0.40 15.67
CA MET A 116 9.23 0.71 16.43
C MET A 116 10.21 1.23 17.47
N TYR A 117 10.94 0.34 18.17
CA TYR A 117 11.98 0.76 19.10
C TYR A 117 13.12 1.52 18.42
N ALA A 118 13.65 0.99 17.31
CA ALA A 118 14.72 1.63 16.54
C ALA A 118 14.30 3.02 16.03
N ILE A 119 13.12 3.14 15.43
CA ILE A 119 12.57 4.41 14.93
C ILE A 119 12.39 5.43 16.07
N PHE A 120 11.86 5.01 17.21
CA PHE A 120 11.60 5.92 18.33
C PHE A 120 12.90 6.41 18.99
N GLN A 121 13.96 5.61 18.94
CA GLN A 121 15.30 6.04 19.35
C GLN A 121 15.92 7.01 18.33
N GLU A 122 15.90 6.65 17.03
CA GLU A 122 16.44 7.47 15.93
C GLU A 122 15.82 8.88 15.91
N ARG A 123 14.51 8.97 16.14
CA ARG A 123 13.76 10.24 16.15
C ARG A 123 13.68 10.91 17.53
N GLU A 124 14.38 10.38 18.55
CA GLU A 124 14.33 10.83 19.95
C GLU A 124 12.91 10.93 20.56
N LEU A 125 11.91 10.21 20.03
CA LEU A 125 10.50 10.36 20.41
C LEU A 125 10.23 9.94 21.87
N LEU A 126 10.96 8.94 22.37
CA LEU A 126 10.86 8.50 23.77
C LEU A 126 11.19 9.64 24.73
N LYS A 127 12.25 10.41 24.42
CA LYS A 127 12.69 11.55 25.22
C LYS A 127 11.76 12.74 25.06
N THR A 128 11.40 13.08 23.82
CA THR A 128 10.52 14.21 23.49
C THR A 128 9.17 14.09 24.19
N PHE A 129 8.57 12.90 24.19
CA PHE A 129 7.26 12.64 24.79
C PHE A 129 7.32 12.02 26.19
N ARG A 130 8.53 11.87 26.75
CA ARG A 130 8.78 11.30 28.08
C ARG A 130 8.13 9.91 28.23
N ILE A 131 8.25 9.07 27.21
CA ILE A 131 7.72 7.70 27.22
C ILE A 131 8.74 6.82 27.95
N PRO A 132 8.40 6.19 29.08
CA PRO A 132 9.29 5.23 29.72
C PRO A 132 9.57 4.06 28.77
N VAL A 133 10.85 3.67 28.68
CA VAL A 133 11.32 2.64 27.75
C VAL A 133 10.62 1.30 27.99
N ASP A 134 10.39 0.95 29.26
CA ASP A 134 9.67 -0.25 29.67
C ASP A 134 8.19 -0.21 29.26
N THR A 135 7.52 0.94 29.45
CA THR A 135 6.14 1.14 28.98
C THR A 135 6.04 1.00 27.46
N PHE A 136 7.01 1.57 26.73
CA PHE A 136 7.04 1.49 25.27
C PHE A 136 7.19 0.06 24.79
N VAL A 137 8.20 -0.66 25.29
CA VAL A 137 8.45 -2.07 24.91
C VAL A 137 7.25 -2.95 25.28
N THR A 138 6.65 -2.75 26.46
CA THR A 138 5.46 -3.51 26.89
C THR A 138 4.28 -3.28 25.93
N TYR A 139 4.04 -2.02 25.52
CA TYR A 139 2.98 -1.71 24.55
C TYR A 139 3.23 -2.36 23.19
N VAL A 140 4.42 -2.17 22.59
CA VAL A 140 4.68 -2.67 21.23
C VAL A 140 4.73 -4.19 21.17
N MET A 141 5.22 -4.87 22.21
CA MET A 141 5.14 -6.34 22.31
C MET A 141 3.68 -6.81 22.40
N THR A 142 2.87 -6.13 23.22
CA THR A 142 1.44 -6.44 23.35
C THR A 142 0.69 -6.18 22.03
N LEU A 143 1.03 -5.11 21.31
CA LEU A 143 0.49 -4.80 19.99
C LEU A 143 0.85 -5.89 18.98
N GLU A 144 2.12 -6.26 18.91
CA GLU A 144 2.62 -7.31 18.01
C GLU A 144 1.98 -8.68 18.30
N ASP A 145 1.71 -9.02 19.56
CA ASP A 145 0.98 -10.24 19.91
C ASP A 145 -0.49 -10.26 19.46
N HIS A 146 -1.08 -9.09 19.17
CA HIS A 146 -2.43 -8.99 18.61
C HIS A 146 -2.43 -9.04 17.08
N TYR A 147 -1.28 -9.03 16.42
CA TYR A 147 -1.18 -9.43 15.02
C TYR A 147 -1.15 -10.95 14.88
N HIS A 148 -1.91 -11.48 13.94
CA HIS A 148 -2.12 -12.92 13.82
C HIS A 148 -0.97 -13.56 13.03
N GLY A 149 -0.07 -14.26 13.71
CA GLY A 149 1.06 -14.94 13.05
C GLY A 149 0.66 -16.05 12.06
N ASN A 150 -0.60 -16.48 12.06
CA ASN A 150 -1.16 -17.40 11.07
C ASN A 150 -1.82 -16.70 9.87
N VAL A 151 -1.88 -15.37 9.82
CA VAL A 151 -2.30 -14.58 8.64
C VAL A 151 -1.06 -14.31 7.78
N ALA A 152 -1.15 -14.50 6.47
CA ALA A 152 0.05 -14.61 5.62
C ALA A 152 0.69 -13.25 5.29
N TYR A 153 -0.15 -12.23 5.03
CA TYR A 153 0.24 -10.88 4.68
C TYR A 153 -0.05 -9.89 5.82
N HIS A 154 -1.31 -9.70 6.23
CA HIS A 154 -1.71 -8.69 7.23
C HIS A 154 -1.38 -9.14 8.67
N ASN A 155 -0.08 -9.29 8.96
CA ASN A 155 0.51 -9.65 10.25
C ASN A 155 1.53 -8.59 10.69
N SER A 156 2.25 -8.82 11.80
CA SER A 156 3.16 -7.81 12.36
C SER A 156 4.34 -7.46 11.44
N LEU A 157 4.70 -8.35 10.51
CA LEU A 157 5.74 -8.08 9.52
C LEU A 157 5.32 -6.97 8.56
N HIS A 158 4.07 -7.02 8.09
CA HIS A 158 3.52 -5.98 7.22
C HIS A 158 3.40 -4.65 7.97
N ALA A 159 2.87 -4.68 9.20
CA ALA A 159 2.82 -3.49 10.06
C ALA A 159 4.20 -2.85 10.27
N ALA A 160 5.25 -3.67 10.44
CA ALA A 160 6.61 -3.20 10.57
C ALA A 160 7.16 -2.58 9.28
N ASP A 161 6.83 -3.15 8.11
CA ASP A 161 7.18 -2.59 6.80
C ASP A 161 6.51 -1.22 6.58
N VAL A 162 5.22 -1.10 6.88
CA VAL A 162 4.47 0.17 6.74
C VAL A 162 4.99 1.22 7.72
N ALA A 163 5.30 0.85 8.96
CA ALA A 163 5.89 1.76 9.94
C ALA A 163 7.28 2.26 9.52
N GLN A 164 8.15 1.38 9.00
CA GLN A 164 9.48 1.76 8.52
C GLN A 164 9.39 2.58 7.22
N SER A 165 8.50 2.22 6.31
CA SER A 165 8.26 2.98 5.08
C SER A 165 7.74 4.39 5.39
N THR A 166 6.78 4.51 6.31
CA THR A 166 6.28 5.80 6.82
C THR A 166 7.41 6.61 7.46
N HIS A 167 8.29 5.96 8.23
CA HIS A 167 9.49 6.60 8.77
C HIS A 167 10.38 7.18 7.66
N VAL A 168 10.63 6.47 6.56
CA VAL A 168 11.45 7.00 5.46
C VAL A 168 10.74 8.17 4.76
N LEU A 169 9.44 8.07 4.49
CA LEU A 169 8.67 9.14 3.84
C LEU A 169 8.56 10.42 4.69
N LEU A 170 8.54 10.30 6.02
CA LEU A 170 8.59 11.46 6.92
C LEU A 170 9.94 12.21 6.85
N SER A 171 10.99 11.57 6.33
CA SER A 171 12.33 12.16 6.15
C SER A 171 12.58 12.67 4.73
N THR A 172 11.56 12.68 3.87
CA THR A 172 11.65 13.25 2.52
C THR A 172 12.06 14.73 2.59
N PRO A 173 13.12 15.16 1.88
CA PRO A 173 13.61 16.55 1.92
C PRO A 173 12.54 17.63 1.67
N ALA A 174 11.62 17.41 0.74
CA ALA A 174 10.51 18.32 0.47
C ALA A 174 9.56 18.51 1.68
N LEU A 175 9.61 17.62 2.67
CA LEU A 175 8.81 17.63 3.89
C LEU A 175 9.63 18.01 5.14
N ASP A 176 10.88 18.45 4.96
CA ASP A 176 11.75 18.83 6.07
C ASP A 176 11.15 19.93 6.95
N ALA A 177 11.17 19.73 8.26
CA ALA A 177 10.56 20.58 9.28
C ALA A 177 9.08 20.95 9.04
N VAL A 178 8.38 20.25 8.14
CA VAL A 178 6.95 20.49 7.89
C VAL A 178 6.17 19.98 9.10
N PHE A 179 6.32 18.72 9.50
CA PHE A 179 5.54 18.09 10.56
C PHE A 179 6.06 18.37 11.97
N THR A 180 5.14 18.53 12.93
CA THR A 180 5.48 18.59 14.35
C THR A 180 5.81 17.19 14.87
N ASP A 181 6.55 17.11 15.97
CA ASP A 181 6.84 15.82 16.63
C ASP A 181 5.56 15.04 16.96
N LEU A 182 4.45 15.72 17.25
CA LEU A 182 3.17 15.07 17.59
C LEU A 182 2.53 14.43 16.35
N GLU A 183 2.65 15.07 15.19
CA GLU A 183 2.18 14.52 13.91
C GLU A 183 3.06 13.36 13.45
N ILE A 184 4.38 13.46 13.62
CA ILE A 184 5.34 12.37 13.38
C ILE A 184 5.00 11.17 14.28
N LEU A 185 4.79 11.40 15.58
CA LEU A 185 4.36 10.36 16.52
C LEU A 185 3.03 9.73 16.09
N ALA A 186 2.06 10.55 15.68
CA ALA A 186 0.75 10.06 15.25
C ALA A 186 0.85 9.20 13.98
N ALA A 187 1.65 9.59 12.99
CA ALA A 187 1.81 8.85 11.74
C ALA A 187 2.47 7.49 11.94
N LEU A 188 3.56 7.45 12.73
CA LEU A 188 4.24 6.20 13.07
C LEU A 188 3.36 5.28 13.91
N PHE A 189 2.60 5.84 14.86
CA PHE A 189 1.65 5.06 15.64
C PHE A 189 0.50 4.54 14.78
N ALA A 190 -0.05 5.34 13.87
CA ALA A 190 -1.09 4.91 12.95
C ALA A 190 -0.61 3.75 12.07
N ALA A 191 0.56 3.88 11.44
CA ALA A 191 1.18 2.82 10.65
C ALA A 191 1.38 1.52 11.45
N ALA A 192 1.81 1.62 12.70
CA ALA A 192 2.04 0.44 13.55
C ALA A 192 0.76 -0.30 13.96
N ILE A 193 -0.39 0.38 14.03
CA ILE A 193 -1.65 -0.23 14.48
C ILE A 193 -2.65 -0.48 13.34
N HIS A 194 -2.36 -0.05 12.11
CA HIS A 194 -3.39 0.10 11.08
C HIS A 194 -4.13 -1.19 10.72
N ASP A 195 -3.53 -2.34 11.02
CA ASP A 195 -4.03 -3.70 10.73
C ASP A 195 -4.09 -4.63 11.95
N VAL A 196 -3.97 -4.10 13.16
CA VAL A 196 -3.91 -4.95 14.37
C VAL A 196 -5.18 -5.80 14.51
N ASP A 197 -5.04 -7.10 14.79
CA ASP A 197 -6.14 -8.08 14.89
C ASP A 197 -6.85 -8.36 13.54
N HIS A 198 -6.20 -8.12 12.40
CA HIS A 198 -6.72 -8.47 11.08
C HIS A 198 -6.96 -9.99 10.92
N PRO A 199 -8.16 -10.46 10.52
CA PRO A 199 -8.55 -11.87 10.48
C PRO A 199 -8.12 -12.64 9.21
N GLY A 200 -7.42 -11.96 8.31
CA GLY A 200 -6.96 -12.47 7.02
C GLY A 200 -8.08 -12.62 5.98
N VAL A 201 -9.10 -11.76 6.04
CA VAL A 201 -10.23 -11.70 5.11
C VAL A 201 -10.69 -10.26 4.94
N SER A 202 -11.26 -9.91 3.80
CA SER A 202 -11.69 -8.54 3.48
C SER A 202 -12.95 -8.09 4.24
N ASN A 203 -13.17 -6.76 4.27
CA ASN A 203 -14.41 -6.14 4.74
C ASN A 203 -15.65 -6.78 4.07
N GLN A 204 -15.62 -6.96 2.75
CA GLN A 204 -16.74 -7.56 2.01
C GLN A 204 -17.04 -9.01 2.45
N PHE A 205 -16.02 -9.80 2.75
CA PHE A 205 -16.23 -11.14 3.30
C PHE A 205 -16.89 -11.10 4.69
N LEU A 206 -16.47 -10.16 5.55
CA LEU A 206 -17.06 -9.96 6.88
C LEU A 206 -18.54 -9.56 6.80
N ILE A 207 -18.89 -8.70 5.85
CA ILE A 207 -20.26 -8.26 5.57
C ILE A 207 -21.09 -9.43 5.04
N ASN A 208 -20.62 -10.10 3.98
CA ASN A 208 -21.35 -11.22 3.35
C ASN A 208 -21.61 -12.39 4.29
N THR A 209 -20.79 -12.53 5.34
CA THR A 209 -20.90 -13.59 6.35
C THR A 209 -21.63 -13.16 7.61
N ASN A 210 -22.16 -11.92 7.66
CA ASN A 210 -22.83 -11.33 8.82
C ASN A 210 -21.99 -11.46 10.11
N SER A 211 -20.68 -11.22 9.99
CA SER A 211 -19.77 -11.34 11.12
C SER A 211 -20.13 -10.35 12.24
N GLU A 212 -19.74 -10.67 13.49
CA GLU A 212 -19.97 -9.77 14.63
C GLU A 212 -19.31 -8.39 14.43
N LEU A 213 -18.16 -8.33 13.75
CA LEU A 213 -17.49 -7.07 13.42
C LEU A 213 -18.31 -6.24 12.42
N ALA A 214 -18.81 -6.87 11.35
CA ALA A 214 -19.63 -6.16 10.35
C ALA A 214 -20.90 -5.57 10.99
N LEU A 215 -21.56 -6.35 11.85
CA LEU A 215 -22.72 -5.88 12.63
C LEU A 215 -22.36 -4.76 13.61
N MET A 216 -21.19 -4.83 14.26
CA MET A 216 -20.74 -3.82 15.21
C MET A 216 -20.43 -2.48 14.55
N TYR A 217 -19.81 -2.52 13.37
CA TYR A 217 -19.37 -1.35 12.62
C TYR A 217 -20.31 -0.94 11.49
N ASN A 218 -21.47 -1.59 11.39
CA ASN A 218 -22.55 -1.27 10.44
C ASN A 218 -22.05 -1.25 8.98
N ASP A 219 -21.25 -2.25 8.61
CA ASP A 219 -20.70 -2.47 7.27
C ASP A 219 -19.79 -1.35 6.70
N GLU A 220 -19.46 -0.34 7.50
CA GLU A 220 -18.65 0.83 7.10
C GLU A 220 -17.24 0.74 7.70
N SER A 221 -16.21 0.62 6.84
CA SER A 221 -14.80 0.52 7.23
C SER A 221 -14.59 -0.42 8.44
N VAL A 222 -15.13 -1.64 8.33
CA VAL A 222 -15.33 -2.56 9.46
C VAL A 222 -13.99 -2.89 10.14
N LEU A 223 -13.00 -3.28 9.34
CA LEU A 223 -11.66 -3.64 9.80
C LEU A 223 -10.92 -2.42 10.34
N GLU A 224 -10.94 -1.29 9.64
CA GLU A 224 -10.19 -0.09 10.00
C GLU A 224 -10.68 0.50 11.34
N ASN A 225 -12.00 0.47 11.58
CA ASN A 225 -12.57 0.81 12.87
C ASN A 225 -12.15 -0.18 13.98
N HIS A 226 -12.06 -1.47 13.67
CA HIS A 226 -11.60 -2.50 14.59
C HIS A 226 -10.14 -2.32 14.98
N HIS A 227 -9.26 -2.09 14.00
CA HIS A 227 -7.83 -1.83 14.19
C HIS A 227 -7.60 -0.64 15.14
N LEU A 228 -8.33 0.46 14.92
CA LEU A 228 -8.32 1.62 15.81
C LEU A 228 -8.81 1.27 17.23
N ALA A 229 -9.93 0.55 17.34
CA ALA A 229 -10.50 0.18 18.62
C ALA A 229 -9.53 -0.68 19.43
N VAL A 230 -8.92 -1.69 18.82
CA VAL A 230 -7.91 -2.55 19.45
C VAL A 230 -6.66 -1.76 19.83
N GLY A 231 -6.02 -1.06 18.89
CA GLY A 231 -4.78 -0.31 19.15
C GLY A 231 -4.91 0.67 20.32
N PHE A 232 -5.99 1.47 20.36
CA PHE A 232 -6.22 2.37 21.49
C PHE A 232 -6.65 1.64 22.77
N LYS A 233 -7.32 0.49 22.69
CA LYS A 233 -7.70 -0.29 23.87
C LYS A 233 -6.49 -0.90 24.55
N LEU A 234 -5.46 -1.30 23.80
CA LEU A 234 -4.22 -1.86 24.34
C LEU A 234 -3.47 -0.89 25.26
N LEU A 235 -3.58 0.42 25.04
CA LEU A 235 -3.02 1.46 25.94
C LEU A 235 -3.55 1.37 27.38
N HIS A 236 -4.69 0.71 27.60
CA HIS A 236 -5.31 0.54 28.93
C HIS A 236 -4.85 -0.73 29.65
N GLN A 237 -3.98 -1.54 29.03
CA GLN A 237 -3.34 -2.67 29.72
C GLN A 237 -2.28 -2.16 30.70
N GLU A 238 -1.85 -3.04 31.61
CA GLU A 238 -0.81 -2.73 32.59
C GLU A 238 0.50 -2.33 31.88
N ASN A 239 1.07 -1.19 32.28
CA ASN A 239 2.29 -0.62 31.71
C ASN A 239 2.28 -0.43 30.17
N CYS A 240 1.12 -0.17 29.56
CA CYS A 240 1.00 0.01 28.11
C CYS A 240 0.69 1.46 27.67
N ASP A 241 0.46 2.39 28.59
CA ASP A 241 0.08 3.77 28.23
C ASP A 241 1.30 4.60 27.79
N ILE A 242 1.72 4.42 26.54
CA ILE A 242 2.83 5.19 25.94
C ILE A 242 2.51 6.68 25.77
N PHE A 243 1.26 7.09 25.99
CA PHE A 243 0.82 8.49 25.92
C PHE A 243 0.53 9.10 27.29
N GLN A 244 0.89 8.42 28.38
CA GLN A 244 0.57 8.84 29.75
C GLN A 244 1.07 10.25 30.11
N ASN A 245 2.20 10.67 29.52
CA ASN A 245 2.84 11.96 29.81
C ASN A 245 2.46 13.08 28.81
N LEU A 246 1.61 12.78 27.83
CA LEU A 246 1.05 13.80 26.93
C LEU A 246 -0.01 14.62 27.67
N THR A 247 -0.08 15.93 27.38
CA THR A 247 -1.18 16.76 27.85
C THR A 247 -2.51 16.29 27.26
N LYS A 248 -3.64 16.59 27.92
CA LYS A 248 -4.98 16.25 27.42
C LYS A 248 -5.22 16.73 25.98
N ARG A 249 -4.75 17.94 25.65
CA ARG A 249 -4.86 18.51 24.30
C ARG A 249 -4.04 17.71 23.28
N GLN A 250 -2.80 17.36 23.61
CA GLN A 250 -1.95 16.51 22.75
C GLN A 250 -2.59 15.14 22.52
N ARG A 251 -3.11 14.49 23.57
CA ARG A 251 -3.81 13.19 23.43
C ARG A 251 -5.04 13.28 22.53
N GLN A 252 -5.82 14.35 22.65
CA GLN A 252 -6.98 14.59 21.78
C GLN A 252 -6.56 14.83 20.32
N SER A 253 -5.54 15.64 20.09
CA SER A 253 -4.99 15.90 18.75
C SER A 253 -4.39 14.64 18.12
N LEU A 254 -3.55 13.90 18.85
CA LEU A 254 -2.96 12.64 18.39
C LEU A 254 -4.06 11.63 18.07
N ARG A 255 -5.03 11.45 18.96
CA ARG A 255 -6.15 10.52 18.71
C ARG A 255 -6.90 10.88 17.44
N LYS A 256 -7.19 12.16 17.21
CA LYS A 256 -7.87 12.61 15.98
C LYS A 256 -7.03 12.29 14.73
N LEU A 257 -5.74 12.64 14.73
CA LEU A 257 -4.84 12.36 13.62
C LEU A 257 -4.78 10.86 13.30
N VAL A 258 -4.57 10.02 14.31
CA VAL A 258 -4.48 8.57 14.15
C VAL A 258 -5.78 7.98 13.59
N ILE A 259 -6.94 8.39 14.11
CA ILE A 259 -8.24 7.95 13.59
C ILE A 259 -8.38 8.33 12.10
N ASP A 260 -8.10 9.58 11.77
CA ASP A 260 -8.21 10.08 10.40
C ASP A 260 -7.25 9.36 9.44
N MET A 261 -6.07 8.93 9.91
CA MET A 261 -5.07 8.18 9.11
C MET A 261 -5.40 6.70 8.94
N VAL A 262 -5.78 5.97 10.00
CA VAL A 262 -6.12 4.54 9.86
C VAL A 262 -7.42 4.35 9.09
N LEU A 263 -8.42 5.22 9.25
CA LEU A 263 -9.61 5.16 8.37
C LEU A 263 -9.28 5.48 6.90
N ALA A 264 -8.12 6.09 6.62
CA ALA A 264 -7.67 6.34 5.25
C ALA A 264 -7.11 5.09 4.58
N THR A 265 -6.72 4.06 5.33
CA THR A 265 -6.19 2.81 4.76
C THR A 265 -7.30 1.89 4.27
N ASP A 266 -8.58 2.24 4.49
CA ASP A 266 -9.69 1.58 3.80
C ASP A 266 -9.53 1.79 2.29
N MET A 267 -9.20 0.70 1.60
CA MET A 267 -8.89 0.72 0.17
C MET A 267 -10.02 1.29 -0.68
N SER A 268 -11.28 1.19 -0.24
CA SER A 268 -12.44 1.77 -0.94
C SER A 268 -12.39 3.29 -1.02
N LYS A 269 -11.59 3.94 -0.15
CA LYS A 269 -11.40 5.39 -0.10
C LYS A 269 -10.22 5.88 -0.95
N HIS A 270 -9.47 4.97 -1.58
CA HIS A 270 -8.30 5.31 -2.42
C HIS A 270 -8.60 6.42 -3.43
N MET A 271 -9.71 6.36 -4.17
CA MET A 271 -10.01 7.35 -5.20
C MET A 271 -10.30 8.75 -4.63
N THR A 272 -10.86 8.82 -3.42
CA THR A 272 -11.03 10.07 -2.69
C THR A 272 -9.67 10.64 -2.29
N LEU A 273 -8.79 9.81 -1.70
CA LEU A 273 -7.44 10.21 -1.32
C LEU A 273 -6.62 10.70 -2.51
N MET A 274 -6.74 10.01 -3.65
CA MET A 274 -6.09 10.38 -4.91
C MET A 274 -6.56 11.73 -5.46
N ALA A 275 -7.87 11.98 -5.46
CA ALA A 275 -8.43 13.24 -5.91
C ALA A 275 -7.95 14.41 -5.03
N ASP A 276 -7.95 14.18 -3.73
CA ASP A 276 -7.46 15.09 -2.71
C ASP A 276 -5.95 15.38 -2.92
N LEU A 277 -5.13 14.35 -3.11
CA LEU A 277 -3.69 14.48 -3.34
C LEU A 277 -3.38 15.27 -4.62
N LYS A 278 -4.10 15.01 -5.72
CA LYS A 278 -3.94 15.77 -6.97
C LYS A 278 -4.28 17.24 -6.82
N THR A 279 -5.35 17.58 -6.09
CA THR A 279 -5.67 18.97 -5.78
C THR A 279 -4.53 19.63 -4.99
N MET A 280 -3.92 18.93 -4.02
CA MET A 280 -2.77 19.47 -3.31
C MET A 280 -1.57 19.74 -4.22
N VAL A 281 -1.27 18.83 -5.16
CA VAL A 281 -0.21 19.02 -6.17
C VAL A 281 -0.47 20.27 -7.01
N GLU A 282 -1.70 20.47 -7.49
CA GLU A 282 -2.09 21.63 -8.30
C GLU A 282 -1.95 22.96 -7.54
N THR A 283 -2.22 22.95 -6.22
CA THR A 283 -2.18 24.15 -5.39
C THR A 283 -0.90 24.28 -4.54
N LYS A 284 0.09 23.41 -4.74
CA LYS A 284 1.24 23.32 -3.85
C LYS A 284 2.03 24.62 -3.84
N LYS A 285 2.48 25.01 -2.64
CA LYS A 285 3.40 26.13 -2.44
C LYS A 285 4.70 25.57 -1.91
N VAL A 286 5.81 26.06 -2.47
CA VAL A 286 7.16 25.66 -2.06
C VAL A 286 7.94 26.88 -1.62
N THR A 287 8.81 26.71 -0.63
CA THR A 287 9.78 27.73 -0.25
C THR A 287 10.85 27.87 -1.32
N SER A 288 11.72 28.89 -1.19
CA SER A 288 12.91 29.02 -2.05
C SER A 288 13.89 27.86 -1.91
N SER A 289 13.83 27.09 -0.82
CA SER A 289 14.67 25.89 -0.61
C SER A 289 14.02 24.60 -1.11
N GLY A 290 12.83 24.66 -1.73
CA GLY A 290 12.13 23.49 -2.26
C GLY A 290 11.24 22.74 -1.27
N VAL A 291 11.11 23.23 -0.03
CA VAL A 291 10.28 22.62 1.02
C VAL A 291 8.81 23.00 0.83
N LEU A 292 7.90 22.04 0.99
CA LEU A 292 6.45 22.26 0.92
C LEU A 292 5.95 23.13 2.07
N LEU A 293 5.10 24.11 1.74
CA LEU A 293 4.41 24.96 2.69
C LEU A 293 2.99 24.44 2.91
N LEU A 294 2.75 23.85 4.08
CA LEU A 294 1.45 23.37 4.53
C LEU A 294 1.02 24.18 5.76
N ASP A 295 0.30 25.28 5.51
CA ASP A 295 -0.06 26.29 6.53
C ASP A 295 -1.23 25.84 7.40
N HIS A 296 -2.08 24.96 6.87
CA HIS A 296 -3.33 24.57 7.52
C HIS A 296 -3.31 23.11 7.99
N TYR A 297 -3.94 22.86 9.14
CA TYR A 297 -4.11 21.52 9.70
C TYR A 297 -4.68 20.51 8.69
N THR A 298 -5.63 20.94 7.86
CA THR A 298 -6.28 20.08 6.86
C THR A 298 -5.30 19.60 5.78
N GLU A 299 -4.44 20.48 5.28
CA GLU A 299 -3.43 20.16 4.27
C GLU A 299 -2.41 19.17 4.85
N ARG A 300 -1.95 19.43 6.07
CA ARG A 300 -0.98 18.57 6.77
C ARG A 300 -1.55 17.18 7.02
N LEU A 301 -2.79 17.10 7.52
CA LEU A 301 -3.48 15.83 7.72
C LEU A 301 -3.65 15.08 6.39
N GLN A 302 -4.00 15.77 5.31
CA GLN A 302 -4.21 15.15 4.01
C GLN A 302 -2.91 14.57 3.42
N VAL A 303 -1.78 15.23 3.62
CA VAL A 303 -0.46 14.66 3.28
C VAL A 303 -0.14 13.45 4.16
N LEU A 304 -0.39 13.51 5.47
CA LEU A 304 -0.12 12.37 6.38
C LEU A 304 -0.99 11.15 6.06
N LYS A 305 -2.29 11.35 5.74
CA LYS A 305 -3.18 10.27 5.28
C LYS A 305 -2.63 9.60 4.03
N ASN A 306 -2.26 10.39 3.02
CA ASN A 306 -1.69 9.86 1.78
C ASN A 306 -0.32 9.21 2.01
N MET A 307 0.49 9.71 2.95
CA MET A 307 1.78 9.11 3.28
C MET A 307 1.65 7.69 3.84
N VAL A 308 0.75 7.50 4.82
CA VAL A 308 0.49 6.15 5.38
C VAL A 308 -0.12 5.24 4.31
N HIS A 309 -1.03 5.75 3.48
CA HIS A 309 -1.61 5.00 2.36
C HIS A 309 -0.57 4.61 1.29
N CYS A 310 0.39 5.49 0.98
CA CYS A 310 1.51 5.17 0.10
C CYS A 310 2.42 4.11 0.73
N ALA A 311 2.70 4.22 2.03
CA ALA A 311 3.51 3.23 2.76
C ALA A 311 2.85 1.85 2.76
N ASP A 312 1.53 1.78 2.90
CA ASP A 312 0.72 0.56 2.81
C ASP A 312 0.79 -0.04 1.38
N LEU A 313 0.63 0.80 0.36
CA LEU A 313 0.75 0.43 -1.05
C LEU A 313 2.19 0.50 -1.60
N SER A 314 3.20 0.28 -0.74
CA SER A 314 4.61 0.45 -1.12
C SER A 314 5.28 -0.80 -1.66
N ASN A 315 4.72 -2.00 -1.45
CA ASN A 315 5.43 -3.23 -1.80
C ASN A 315 5.92 -3.28 -3.26
N PRO A 316 5.14 -2.85 -4.27
CA PRO A 316 5.58 -2.85 -5.66
C PRO A 316 6.72 -1.87 -5.97
N THR A 317 7.03 -0.94 -5.07
CA THR A 317 8.13 0.03 -5.21
C THR A 317 9.40 -0.39 -4.45
N LYS A 318 9.36 -1.52 -3.74
CA LYS A 318 10.53 -2.09 -3.06
C LYS A 318 11.39 -2.89 -4.06
N PRO A 319 12.69 -3.12 -3.77
CA PRO A 319 13.51 -4.01 -4.57
C PRO A 319 12.82 -5.35 -4.85
N LEU A 320 12.93 -5.84 -6.10
CA LEU A 320 12.20 -7.02 -6.58
C LEU A 320 12.21 -8.25 -5.63
N PRO A 321 13.31 -8.63 -4.95
CA PRO A 321 13.31 -9.75 -4.02
C PRO A 321 12.38 -9.56 -2.81
N LEU A 322 12.17 -8.33 -2.36
CA LEU A 322 11.23 -8.00 -1.29
C LEU A 322 9.80 -8.00 -1.84
N TYR A 323 9.57 -7.33 -2.97
CA TYR A 323 8.26 -7.26 -3.60
C TYR A 323 7.70 -8.67 -3.90
N ARG A 324 8.51 -9.57 -4.45
CA ARG A 324 8.07 -10.95 -4.73
C ARG A 324 7.60 -11.71 -3.49
N GLN A 325 8.29 -11.57 -2.36
CA GLN A 325 7.86 -12.18 -1.09
C GLN A 325 6.53 -11.60 -0.61
N TRP A 326 6.31 -10.30 -0.79
CA TRP A 326 5.03 -9.67 -0.48
C TRP A 326 3.90 -10.16 -1.40
N THR A 327 4.14 -10.26 -2.70
CA THR A 327 3.18 -10.83 -3.66
C THR A 327 2.81 -12.27 -3.29
N GLU A 328 3.79 -13.11 -2.94
CA GLU A 328 3.52 -14.49 -2.51
C GLU A 328 2.62 -14.55 -1.27
N ARG A 329 2.87 -13.68 -0.28
CA ARG A 329 2.09 -13.60 0.96
C ARG A 329 0.65 -13.11 0.75
N ILE A 330 0.45 -12.05 -0.04
CA ILE A 330 -0.90 -11.53 -0.29
C ILE A 330 -1.73 -12.53 -1.11
N MET A 331 -1.10 -13.19 -2.09
CA MET A 331 -1.78 -14.24 -2.86
C MET A 331 -2.13 -15.44 -1.99
N GLU A 332 -1.23 -15.88 -1.09
CA GLU A 332 -1.55 -16.93 -0.12
C GLU A 332 -2.76 -16.56 0.75
N GLU A 333 -2.85 -15.31 1.20
CA GLU A 333 -3.97 -14.83 2.00
C GLU A 333 -5.29 -14.80 1.23
N PHE A 334 -5.28 -14.26 0.00
CA PHE A 334 -6.45 -14.29 -0.89
C PHE A 334 -6.92 -15.72 -1.16
N PHE A 335 -6.00 -16.65 -1.39
CA PHE A 335 -6.37 -18.05 -1.60
C PHE A 335 -6.96 -18.71 -0.35
N ARG A 336 -6.49 -18.35 0.84
CA ARG A 336 -7.08 -18.80 2.10
C ARG A 336 -8.48 -18.23 2.30
N GLN A 337 -8.74 -16.98 1.90
CA GLN A 337 -10.09 -16.44 1.88
C GLN A 337 -10.97 -17.23 0.90
N GLY A 338 -10.51 -17.48 -0.33
CA GLY A 338 -11.27 -18.23 -1.33
C GLY A 338 -11.57 -19.67 -0.90
N ASP A 339 -10.66 -20.31 -0.17
CA ASP A 339 -10.90 -21.60 0.47
C ASP A 339 -12.05 -21.51 1.50
N ARG A 340 -12.08 -20.47 2.36
CA ARG A 340 -13.19 -20.23 3.31
C ARG A 340 -14.52 -19.91 2.61
N GLU A 341 -14.50 -19.16 1.52
CA GLU A 341 -15.69 -18.85 0.69
C GLU A 341 -16.27 -20.15 0.10
N ARG A 342 -15.39 -21.00 -0.46
CA ARG A 342 -15.78 -22.30 -1.02
C ARG A 342 -16.38 -23.23 0.03
N GLU A 343 -15.77 -23.30 1.22
CA GLU A 343 -16.29 -24.11 2.35
C GLU A 343 -17.69 -23.67 2.81
N ARG A 344 -18.03 -22.39 2.63
CA ARG A 344 -19.33 -21.81 3.00
C ARG A 344 -20.34 -21.81 1.85
N GLY A 345 -19.96 -22.34 0.68
CA GLY A 345 -20.82 -22.33 -0.51
C GLY A 345 -21.07 -20.93 -1.06
N MET A 346 -20.16 -19.97 -0.79
CA MET A 346 -20.20 -18.62 -1.36
C MET A 346 -19.57 -18.61 -2.74
N GLU A 347 -19.92 -17.60 -3.54
CA GLU A 347 -19.14 -17.27 -4.73
C GLU A 347 -17.72 -16.86 -4.31
N ILE A 348 -16.71 -17.38 -5.02
CA ILE A 348 -15.32 -17.09 -4.70
C ILE A 348 -15.00 -15.70 -5.26
N SER A 349 -14.49 -14.82 -4.40
CA SER A 349 -14.13 -13.46 -4.76
C SER A 349 -13.07 -13.43 -5.88
N ALA A 350 -13.09 -12.36 -6.69
CA ALA A 350 -12.04 -12.11 -7.67
C ALA A 350 -10.66 -12.20 -6.98
N MET A 351 -9.67 -12.77 -7.67
CA MET A 351 -8.31 -13.05 -7.18
C MET A 351 -8.18 -14.12 -6.07
N CYS A 352 -9.27 -14.59 -5.46
CA CYS A 352 -9.22 -15.54 -4.34
C CYS A 352 -9.21 -17.01 -4.75
N ASP A 353 -9.42 -17.34 -6.03
CA ASP A 353 -9.34 -18.72 -6.53
C ASP A 353 -7.95 -19.08 -7.07
N LYS A 354 -7.19 -19.86 -6.30
CA LYS A 354 -5.85 -20.36 -6.66
C LYS A 354 -5.78 -21.15 -7.97
N HIS A 355 -6.90 -21.67 -8.46
CA HIS A 355 -6.95 -22.43 -9.71
C HIS A 355 -7.14 -21.57 -10.95
N THR A 356 -7.53 -20.30 -10.78
CA THR A 356 -7.83 -19.40 -11.90
C THR A 356 -7.10 -18.06 -11.83
N ALA A 357 -6.52 -17.69 -10.69
CA ALA A 357 -5.78 -16.45 -10.51
C ALA A 357 -4.55 -16.38 -11.43
N SER A 358 -4.41 -15.26 -12.13
CA SER A 358 -3.24 -14.94 -12.96
C SER A 358 -2.36 -13.93 -12.22
N VAL A 359 -1.44 -14.39 -11.38
CA VAL A 359 -0.66 -13.54 -10.46
C VAL A 359 0.06 -12.41 -11.19
N GLU A 360 0.83 -12.72 -12.24
CA GLU A 360 1.66 -11.74 -12.94
C GLU A 360 0.81 -10.64 -13.58
N LYS A 361 -0.29 -11.03 -14.23
CA LYS A 361 -1.21 -10.08 -14.87
C LYS A 361 -1.89 -9.19 -13.84
N SER A 362 -2.24 -9.75 -12.69
CA SER A 362 -2.86 -8.99 -11.62
C SER A 362 -1.90 -8.02 -10.97
N GLN A 363 -0.60 -8.36 -10.84
CA GLN A 363 0.42 -7.40 -10.39
C GLN A 363 0.60 -6.26 -11.42
N VAL A 364 0.67 -6.56 -12.72
CA VAL A 364 0.75 -5.51 -13.76
C VAL A 364 -0.46 -4.59 -13.70
N GLY A 365 -1.68 -5.15 -13.66
CA GLY A 365 -2.91 -4.34 -13.57
C GLY A 365 -3.01 -3.55 -12.27
N PHE A 366 -2.64 -4.14 -11.13
CA PHE A 366 -2.60 -3.43 -9.86
C PHE A 366 -1.63 -2.24 -9.89
N ILE A 367 -0.46 -2.41 -10.50
CA ILE A 367 0.48 -1.31 -10.70
C ILE A 367 -0.12 -0.24 -11.61
N ASP A 368 -0.62 -0.61 -12.78
CA ASP A 368 -1.14 0.32 -13.78
C ASP A 368 -2.29 1.20 -13.27
N TYR A 369 -3.23 0.60 -12.55
CA TYR A 369 -4.48 1.26 -12.22
C TYR A 369 -4.53 1.85 -10.80
N ILE A 370 -3.64 1.41 -9.90
CA ILE A 370 -3.70 1.80 -8.48
C ILE A 370 -2.36 2.35 -8.00
N VAL A 371 -1.29 1.56 -8.09
CA VAL A 371 -0.03 1.89 -7.41
C VAL A 371 0.74 2.98 -8.16
N HIS A 372 0.88 2.86 -9.48
CA HIS A 372 1.59 3.86 -10.29
C HIS A 372 0.90 5.24 -10.24
N PRO A 373 -0.43 5.39 -10.46
CA PRO A 373 -1.08 6.69 -10.34
C PRO A 373 -0.87 7.36 -8.98
N LEU A 374 -0.92 6.57 -7.89
CA LEU A 374 -0.68 7.05 -6.53
C LEU A 374 0.75 7.54 -6.34
N TRP A 375 1.73 6.71 -6.67
CA TRP A 375 3.14 7.05 -6.49
C TRP A 375 3.60 8.16 -7.44
N GLU A 376 3.04 8.24 -8.65
CA GLU A 376 3.28 9.36 -9.58
C GLU A 376 2.79 10.68 -8.97
N THR A 377 1.57 10.69 -8.43
CA THR A 377 1.03 11.89 -7.79
C THR A 377 1.80 12.26 -6.51
N TRP A 378 2.24 11.26 -5.73
CA TRP A 378 3.11 11.48 -4.58
C TRP A 378 4.46 12.08 -5.01
N ALA A 379 5.10 11.51 -6.02
CA ALA A 379 6.36 12.01 -6.56
C ALA A 379 6.24 13.43 -7.09
N ASP A 380 5.14 13.77 -7.76
CA ASP A 380 4.85 15.14 -8.17
C ASP A 380 4.75 16.09 -6.97
N LEU A 381 4.16 15.66 -5.85
CA LEU A 381 4.07 16.48 -4.63
C LEU A 381 5.46 16.78 -4.07
N VAL A 382 6.30 15.74 -3.92
CA VAL A 382 7.62 15.82 -3.25
C VAL A 382 8.81 15.87 -4.21
N HIS A 383 8.59 16.20 -5.48
CA HIS A 383 9.62 16.20 -6.50
C HIS A 383 10.87 17.01 -6.07
N PRO A 384 12.10 16.47 -6.22
CA PRO A 384 12.45 15.27 -6.99
C PRO A 384 12.58 13.97 -6.16
N ASP A 385 12.19 13.97 -4.89
CA ASP A 385 12.71 13.04 -3.90
C ASP A 385 12.28 11.57 -4.09
N ALA A 386 11.16 11.32 -4.79
CA ALA A 386 10.60 9.97 -4.98
C ALA A 386 10.92 9.35 -6.35
N GLN A 387 11.83 9.92 -7.14
CA GLN A 387 12.12 9.43 -8.49
C GLN A 387 12.64 7.99 -8.49
N GLU A 388 13.57 7.64 -7.61
CA GLU A 388 14.11 6.27 -7.53
C GLU A 388 13.03 5.22 -7.16
N ILE A 389 12.00 5.65 -6.42
CA ILE A 389 10.85 4.81 -6.05
C ILE A 389 10.01 4.53 -7.30
N LEU A 390 9.78 5.54 -8.15
CA LEU A 390 9.07 5.37 -9.43
C LEU A 390 9.86 4.51 -10.41
N ASP A 391 11.16 4.74 -10.54
CA ASP A 391 12.02 3.95 -11.43
C ASP A 391 11.96 2.46 -11.03
N THR A 392 12.06 2.16 -9.73
CA THR A 392 11.95 0.78 -9.21
C THR A 392 10.56 0.17 -9.45
N LEU A 393 9.49 0.96 -9.31
CA LEU A 393 8.12 0.53 -9.59
C LEU A 393 7.96 0.11 -11.06
N GLU A 394 8.52 0.89 -11.97
CA GLU A 394 8.45 0.65 -13.41
C GLU A 394 9.28 -0.58 -13.81
N GLU A 395 10.49 -0.74 -13.27
CA GLU A 395 11.31 -1.94 -13.42
C GLU A 395 10.59 -3.22 -12.92
N ASN A 396 9.98 -3.15 -11.74
CA ASN A 396 9.22 -4.26 -11.16
C ASN A 396 7.99 -4.62 -12.00
N ARG A 397 7.29 -3.60 -12.53
CA ARG A 397 6.16 -3.78 -13.44
C ARG A 397 6.60 -4.49 -14.72
N GLU A 398 7.68 -4.03 -15.35
CA GLU A 398 8.23 -4.66 -16.55
C GLU A 398 8.66 -6.10 -16.28
N TRP A 399 9.25 -6.39 -15.12
CA TRP A 399 9.61 -7.75 -14.74
C TRP A 399 8.40 -8.68 -14.69
N TYR A 400 7.29 -8.25 -14.06
CA TYR A 400 6.06 -9.03 -14.02
C TYR A 400 5.44 -9.20 -15.41
N LEU A 401 5.43 -8.14 -16.22
CA LEU A 401 4.94 -8.19 -17.61
C LEU A 401 5.71 -9.20 -18.46
N ASN A 402 7.04 -9.21 -18.34
CA ASN A 402 7.92 -10.10 -19.11
C ASN A 402 7.90 -11.55 -18.61
N THR A 403 7.51 -11.78 -17.35
CA THR A 403 7.40 -13.12 -16.75
C THR A 403 6.04 -13.77 -17.00
N MET A 404 5.06 -13.02 -17.54
CA MET A 404 3.74 -13.55 -17.86
C MET A 404 3.84 -14.78 -18.78
N PRO A 405 3.14 -15.89 -18.46
CA PRO A 405 3.10 -17.06 -19.33
C PRO A 405 2.57 -16.67 -20.71
N GLN A 406 3.37 -16.93 -21.76
CA GLN A 406 2.91 -16.80 -23.14
C GLN A 406 1.70 -17.71 -23.31
N SER A 407 0.56 -17.15 -23.70
CA SER A 407 -0.59 -17.96 -24.09
C SER A 407 -0.14 -18.89 -25.23
N PRO A 408 -0.46 -20.20 -25.20
CA PRO A 408 -0.12 -21.07 -26.30
C PRO A 408 -0.65 -20.46 -27.59
N SER A 409 0.22 -20.28 -28.59
CA SER A 409 -0.20 -19.80 -29.89
C SER A 409 -1.36 -20.69 -30.38
N PRO A 410 -2.45 -20.11 -30.91
CA PRO A 410 -3.52 -20.93 -31.45
C PRO A 410 -2.91 -21.91 -32.47
N PRO A 411 -3.32 -23.20 -32.46
CA PRO A 411 -2.80 -24.15 -33.41
C PRO A 411 -3.01 -23.60 -34.83
N PRO A 412 -2.03 -23.73 -35.73
CA PRO A 412 -2.18 -23.26 -37.09
C PRO A 412 -3.45 -23.87 -37.68
N ASP A 413 -4.36 -23.00 -38.10
CA ASP A 413 -5.71 -23.33 -38.52
C ASP A 413 -5.65 -24.38 -39.66
N ARG A 414 -5.91 -25.66 -39.34
CA ARG A 414 -5.94 -26.74 -40.35
C ARG A 414 -7.21 -26.70 -41.20
N HIS A 415 -8.08 -25.71 -41.03
CA HIS A 415 -9.36 -25.60 -41.74
C HIS A 415 -9.44 -24.48 -42.79
N LEU A 416 -8.35 -23.80 -43.12
CA LEU A 416 -8.28 -22.88 -44.28
C LEU A 416 -7.51 -23.48 -45.47
N GLN A 417 -7.63 -24.79 -45.71
CA GLN A 417 -7.07 -25.44 -46.91
C GLN A 417 -8.04 -25.57 -48.09
N HIS A 418 -9.28 -25.07 -47.98
CA HIS A 418 -10.22 -25.01 -49.11
C HIS A 418 -10.99 -23.69 -49.09
N ASP A 419 -10.33 -22.62 -49.54
CA ASP A 419 -10.91 -21.59 -50.43
C ASP A 419 -9.87 -20.48 -50.64
N ARG A 420 -8.79 -20.82 -51.34
CA ARG A 420 -8.02 -19.82 -52.08
C ARG A 420 -8.60 -19.76 -53.48
N PHE A 421 -9.46 -18.77 -53.72
CA PHE A 421 -9.60 -18.23 -55.06
C PHE A 421 -8.21 -17.79 -55.53
N GLN A 422 -7.66 -18.54 -56.49
CA GLN A 422 -6.48 -18.14 -57.25
C GLN A 422 -6.83 -16.87 -58.04
N PHE A 423 -6.20 -15.75 -57.68
CA PHE A 423 -5.83 -14.75 -58.67
C PHE A 423 -4.34 -14.93 -58.95
N GLU A 424 -4.04 -15.55 -60.09
CA GLU A 424 -2.72 -15.52 -60.70
C GLU A 424 -2.44 -14.07 -61.13
N LEU A 425 -1.59 -13.38 -60.38
CA LEU A 425 -0.87 -12.21 -60.88
C LEU A 425 0.48 -12.72 -61.39
N THR A 426 0.58 -12.77 -62.72
CA THR A 426 1.81 -13.03 -63.47
C THR A 426 2.91 -12.07 -63.03
N LEU A 427 4.07 -12.64 -62.71
CA LEU A 427 5.35 -11.96 -62.57
C LEU A 427 5.72 -11.29 -63.90
N ASP A 428 5.26 -10.07 -64.12
CA ASP A 428 5.79 -9.12 -65.12
C ASP A 428 5.25 -7.71 -64.79
N GLU A 429 5.68 -7.14 -63.66
CA GLU A 429 5.63 -5.69 -63.41
C GLU A 429 6.47 -5.27 -62.18
N LEU A 430 7.62 -5.94 -61.98
CA LEU A 430 8.63 -5.59 -60.96
C LEU A 430 9.78 -4.72 -61.50
N GLU A 431 9.53 -3.97 -62.59
CA GLU A 431 10.47 -2.98 -63.11
C GLU A 431 9.70 -1.76 -63.66
N TYR A 432 9.10 -0.94 -62.80
CA TYR A 432 8.94 0.50 -63.02
C TYR A 432 8.27 1.14 -61.79
N ASN A 433 9.09 1.61 -60.85
CA ASN A 433 8.84 2.77 -59.97
C ASN A 433 9.84 2.89 -58.81
N ASN A 434 10.98 2.21 -58.91
CA ASN A 434 12.18 2.49 -58.12
C ASN A 434 12.87 3.82 -58.53
N HIS A 435 12.10 4.83 -58.94
CA HIS A 435 12.62 6.07 -59.54
C HIS A 435 11.99 7.38 -59.04
N ASN A 436 11.32 7.40 -57.88
CA ASN A 436 10.76 8.67 -57.36
C ASN A 436 11.02 9.00 -55.88
N ASN A 437 11.96 8.34 -55.19
CA ASN A 437 12.39 8.78 -53.85
C ASN A 437 13.89 9.04 -53.68
N MET A 438 14.67 9.03 -54.77
CA MET A 438 16.07 9.50 -54.78
C MET A 438 16.27 10.94 -55.29
N TYR A 439 15.18 11.70 -55.54
CA TYR A 439 15.23 13.08 -56.03
C TYR A 439 14.58 14.11 -55.09
N ARG A 440 14.62 13.87 -53.77
CA ARG A 440 14.27 14.90 -52.76
C ARG A 440 15.32 15.10 -51.66
N ARG A 441 16.53 14.59 -51.90
CA ARG A 441 17.75 14.81 -51.10
C ARG A 441 18.94 15.08 -52.04
N LYS A 442 18.88 16.18 -52.79
CA LYS A 442 20.02 16.86 -53.45
C LYS A 442 19.45 18.02 -54.27
N ASN A 443 19.46 19.21 -53.67
CA ASN A 443 19.62 20.53 -54.31
C ASN A 443 19.30 21.59 -53.25
N GLY A 444 20.33 22.20 -52.70
CA GLY A 444 20.19 23.27 -51.73
C GLY A 444 21.44 23.65 -50.95
N GLU A 445 22.65 23.39 -51.45
CA GLU A 445 23.86 24.07 -51.00
C GLU A 445 24.58 24.62 -52.23
N GLU A 446 24.70 25.95 -52.32
CA GLU A 446 25.92 26.62 -52.74
C GLU A 446 25.86 28.11 -52.32
N ASP A 447 26.59 28.41 -51.24
CA ASP A 447 27.61 29.45 -51.13
C ASP A 447 27.33 30.90 -51.58
N LYS A 448 27.35 31.82 -50.60
CA LYS A 448 28.49 32.73 -50.33
C LYS A 448 28.20 33.74 -49.20
N ALA A 449 29.07 33.72 -48.17
CA ALA A 449 29.25 34.79 -47.18
C ALA A 449 29.89 36.05 -47.83
N PRO A 450 30.30 37.12 -47.09
CA PRO A 450 30.13 37.47 -45.66
C PRO A 450 29.76 38.96 -45.40
N LYS A 451 29.59 39.31 -44.11
CA LYS A 451 30.11 40.52 -43.40
C LYS A 451 29.08 41.41 -42.65
N LYS A 452 29.45 41.58 -41.38
CA LYS A 452 29.52 42.82 -40.56
C LYS A 452 28.26 43.28 -39.82
N ASN A 453 28.43 43.29 -38.49
CA ASN A 453 28.20 44.39 -37.53
C ASN A 453 27.15 45.44 -37.94
N ALA A 454 26.18 45.73 -37.09
CA ALA A 454 26.33 46.65 -35.96
C ALA A 454 24.96 47.08 -35.42
N VAL A 455 24.97 47.36 -34.11
CA VAL A 455 24.02 48.12 -33.28
C VAL A 455 22.70 47.45 -32.93
#